data_AF-A0A448YFM9-F1
#
_entry.id   AF-A0A448YFM9-F1
#
_cell.length_a   1.000
_cell.length_b   1.000
_cell.length_c   1.000
_cell.angle_alpha   90.00
_cell.angle_beta   90.00
_cell.angle_gamma   90.00
#
_symmetry.space_group_name_H-M   'P 1'
#
loop_
_entity.id
_entity.type
_entity.pdbx_description
1 polymer ?
#
loop_
_entity_poly.entity_id
_entity_poly.type
_entity_poly.pdbx_seq_one_letter_code
_entity_poly.pdbx_strand_id
1 'polypeptide(L)'
;MVSKAASPVVKKIVTLLERFPKDRIKHHATFRSSQIERFCSIGGVATPKDIIEERKQQDEAKKSTLKINTETIKQALFPEEQKSVNYQKDMFTDDILTQQYRSLKNIYESKWEKYYKIDKKLLVPKGNPNYYVRLLNDLEKGGQEKEGLFPAFKTILTGKY
;
A
#
# COMPACT_ATOMS: atom_id res chain seq x y z
N MET A 1 -12.51 -18.10 19.76
CA MET A 1 -12.19 -16.65 19.70
C MET A 1 -11.35 -16.32 20.93
N VAL A 2 -10.04 -16.10 20.77
CA VAL A 2 -9.16 -15.77 21.91
C VAL A 2 -9.19 -14.25 22.06
N SER A 3 -9.77 -13.75 23.16
CA SER A 3 -9.57 -12.37 23.60
C SER A 3 -8.11 -12.25 24.06
N LYS A 4 -7.21 -12.02 23.09
CA LYS A 4 -5.78 -11.82 23.38
C LYS A 4 -5.63 -10.41 23.91
N ALA A 5 -5.09 -10.26 25.13
CA ALA A 5 -4.74 -8.97 25.68
C ALA A 5 -3.94 -8.15 24.65
N ALA A 6 -4.24 -6.86 24.54
CA ALA A 6 -3.64 -6.01 23.53
C ALA A 6 -2.11 -6.00 23.65
N SER A 7 -1.43 -6.58 22.65
CA SER A 7 0.03 -6.64 22.64
C SER A 7 0.59 -5.23 22.80
N PRO A 8 1.50 -5.00 23.75
CA PRO A 8 2.08 -3.67 23.98
C PRO A 8 2.85 -3.17 22.76
N VAL A 9 3.39 -4.08 21.93
CA VAL A 9 4.07 -3.76 20.68
C VAL A 9 3.08 -3.22 19.64
N VAL A 10 1.90 -3.83 19.55
CA VAL A 10 0.85 -3.37 18.62
C VAL A 10 0.41 -1.94 18.93
N LYS A 11 0.27 -1.58 20.23
CA LYS A 11 -0.04 -0.20 20.61
C LYS A 11 1.02 0.78 20.12
N LYS A 12 2.31 0.44 20.27
CA LYS A 12 3.42 1.26 19.77
C LYS A 12 3.39 1.41 18.24
N ILE A 13 3.04 0.34 17.52
CA ILE A 13 2.89 0.36 16.06
C ILE A 13 1.77 1.32 15.66
N VAL A 14 0.60 1.21 16.27
CA VAL A 14 -0.55 2.09 15.97
C VAL A 14 -0.21 3.55 16.26
N THR A 15 0.35 3.85 17.44
CA THR A 15 0.78 5.23 17.78
C THR A 15 1.84 5.78 16.81
N LEU A 16 2.73 4.93 16.30
CA LEU A 16 3.70 5.34 15.29
C LEU A 16 3.01 5.64 13.95
N LEU A 17 2.10 4.77 13.49
CA LEU A 17 1.35 4.95 12.24
C LEU A 17 0.46 6.20 12.25
N GLU A 18 -0.08 6.58 13.41
CA GLU A 18 -0.83 7.83 13.57
C GLU A 18 0.01 9.09 13.29
N ARG A 19 1.34 8.99 13.42
CA ARG A 19 2.28 10.08 13.10
C ARG A 19 2.69 10.11 11.63
N PHE A 20 2.37 9.07 10.86
CA PHE A 20 2.69 9.07 9.43
C PHE A 20 1.86 10.13 8.71
N PRO A 21 2.44 10.82 7.71
CA PRO A 21 1.69 11.76 6.90
C PRO A 21 0.52 11.05 6.21
N LYS A 22 -0.54 11.80 5.90
CA LYS A 22 -1.59 11.29 5.03
C LYS A 22 -1.03 11.09 3.63
N ASP A 23 -1.51 10.06 2.94
CA ASP A 23 -1.11 9.78 1.57
C ASP A 23 -1.48 10.96 0.68
N ARG A 24 -0.54 11.39 -0.17
CA ARG A 24 -0.75 12.52 -1.08
C ARG A 24 -1.87 12.26 -2.07
N ILE A 25 -2.04 11.00 -2.48
CA ILE A 25 -3.09 10.62 -3.41
C ILE A 25 -3.97 9.58 -2.75
N LYS A 26 -5.25 9.94 -2.60
CA LYS A 26 -6.28 9.09 -2.01
C LYS A 26 -6.83 8.14 -3.07
N HIS A 27 -6.05 7.15 -3.45
CA HIS A 27 -6.59 5.99 -4.16
C HIS A 27 -7.27 5.06 -3.15
N HIS A 28 -8.06 4.10 -3.62
CA HIS A 28 -9.01 3.25 -2.87
C HIS A 28 -8.57 2.62 -1.53
N ALA A 29 -7.30 2.74 -1.13
CA ALA A 29 -6.77 2.47 0.20
C ALA A 29 -5.58 3.40 0.48
N THR A 30 -5.44 3.87 1.74
CA THR A 30 -4.20 4.56 2.17
C THR A 30 -3.33 3.61 2.97
N PHE A 31 -2.01 3.78 2.88
CA PHE A 31 -1.07 2.96 3.66
C PHE A 31 -1.35 3.13 5.15
N ARG A 32 -1.47 4.38 5.63
CA ARG A 32 -1.73 4.69 7.02
C ARG A 32 -3.01 4.01 7.53
N SER A 33 -4.13 4.22 6.85
CA SER A 33 -5.43 3.70 7.31
C SER A 33 -5.48 2.18 7.30
N SER A 34 -4.98 1.56 6.23
CA SER A 34 -4.96 0.09 6.07
C SER A 34 -4.09 -0.60 7.13
N GLN A 35 -2.93 -0.03 7.46
CA GLN A 35 -2.06 -0.62 8.47
C GLN A 35 -2.64 -0.42 9.88
N ILE A 36 -3.22 0.74 10.20
CA ILE A 36 -3.85 0.95 11.52
C ILE A 36 -4.97 -0.06 11.73
N GLU A 37 -5.86 -0.22 10.75
CA GLU A 37 -6.95 -1.18 10.82
C GLU A 37 -6.46 -2.62 11.01
N ARG A 38 -5.43 -3.02 10.23
CA ARG A 38 -4.80 -4.34 10.34
C ARG A 38 -4.31 -4.58 11.77
N PHE A 39 -3.50 -3.68 12.32
CA PHE A 39 -2.89 -3.87 13.63
C PHE A 39 -3.91 -3.77 14.77
N CYS A 40 -4.92 -2.90 14.66
CA CYS A 40 -6.03 -2.88 15.61
C CYS A 40 -6.79 -4.21 15.64
N SER A 41 -7.08 -4.79 14.47
CA SER A 41 -7.76 -6.08 14.34
C SER A 41 -6.95 -7.23 14.96
N ILE A 42 -5.63 -7.23 14.77
CA ILE A 42 -4.72 -8.26 15.32
C ILE A 42 -4.55 -8.11 16.83
N GLY A 43 -4.41 -6.87 17.30
CA GLY A 43 -4.13 -6.56 18.70
C GLY A 43 -5.36 -6.44 19.59
N GLY A 44 -6.58 -6.63 19.07
CA GLY A 44 -7.80 -6.38 19.83
C GLY A 44 -7.90 -4.94 20.35
N VAL A 45 -7.31 -3.98 19.62
CA VAL A 45 -7.37 -2.55 19.94
C VAL A 45 -8.53 -1.94 19.16
N ALA A 46 -9.27 -1.02 19.78
CA ALA A 46 -10.33 -0.29 19.08
C ALA A 46 -9.73 0.50 17.91
N THR A 47 -10.30 0.34 16.72
CA THR A 47 -9.95 1.16 15.55
C THR A 47 -10.41 2.60 15.75
N PRO A 48 -9.57 3.61 15.47
CA PRO A 48 -9.96 5.01 15.50
C PRO A 48 -11.14 5.31 14.56
N LYS A 49 -12.00 6.28 14.94
CA LYS A 49 -13.25 6.60 14.21
C LYS A 49 -12.98 7.16 12.81
N ASP A 50 -11.95 7.99 12.67
CA ASP A 50 -11.49 8.56 11.41
C ASP A 50 -11.11 7.49 10.39
N ILE A 51 -10.44 6.42 10.85
CA ILE A 51 -10.06 5.29 9.99
C ILE A 51 -11.28 4.49 9.53
N ILE A 52 -12.27 4.31 10.41
CA ILE A 52 -13.53 3.63 10.08
C ILE A 52 -14.31 4.43 9.03
N GLU A 53 -14.36 5.75 9.16
CA GLU A 53 -15.03 6.63 8.20
C GLU A 53 -14.33 6.63 6.83
N GLU A 54 -13.00 6.71 6.80
CA GLU A 54 -12.20 6.61 5.57
C GLU A 54 -12.46 5.28 4.83
N ARG A 55 -12.57 4.16 5.56
CA ARG A 55 -12.89 2.86 4.97
C ARG A 55 -14.29 2.84 4.35
N LYS A 56 -15.29 3.40 5.03
CA LYS A 56 -16.66 3.46 4.50
C LYS A 56 -16.72 4.22 3.17
N GLN A 57 -16.06 5.38 3.10
CA GLN A 57 -15.97 6.17 1.87
C GLN A 57 -15.30 5.38 0.73
N GLN A 58 -14.26 4.59 1.05
CA GLN A 58 -13.59 3.74 0.07
C GLN A 58 -14.48 2.59 -0.42
N ASP A 59 -15.24 1.95 0.47
CA ASP A 59 -16.11 0.84 0.12
C ASP A 59 -17.31 1.31 -0.73
N GLU A 60 -17.80 2.52 -0.49
CA GLU A 60 -18.79 3.17 -1.35
C GLU A 60 -18.24 3.47 -2.75
N ALA A 61 -17.01 3.99 -2.84
CA ALA A 61 -16.34 4.25 -4.12
C ALA A 61 -16.01 2.97 -4.93
N LYS A 62 -15.92 1.80 -4.29
CA LYS A 62 -15.67 0.51 -4.96
C LYS A 62 -16.94 -0.11 -5.54
N LYS A 63 -18.10 0.12 -4.92
CA LYS A 63 -19.40 -0.44 -5.35
C LYS A 63 -19.81 0.01 -6.76
N SER A 64 -19.37 1.18 -7.21
CA SER A 64 -19.66 1.69 -8.55
C SER A 64 -18.81 1.06 -9.66
N THR A 65 -17.64 0.49 -9.33
CA THR A 65 -16.64 0.07 -10.33
C THR A 65 -16.64 -1.43 -10.61
N LEU A 66 -17.17 -2.28 -9.72
CA LEU A 66 -17.07 -3.74 -9.83
C LEU A 66 -18.45 -4.40 -9.81
N LYS A 67 -19.00 -4.72 -10.99
CA LYS A 67 -20.05 -5.75 -11.15
C LYS A 67 -19.43 -7.11 -11.42
N ILE A 68 -18.46 -7.51 -10.60
CA ILE A 68 -17.75 -8.78 -10.77
C ILE A 68 -18.04 -9.65 -9.57
N ASN A 69 -18.59 -10.84 -9.81
CA ASN A 69 -18.85 -11.83 -8.76
C ASN A 69 -17.51 -12.50 -8.38
N THR A 70 -16.87 -11.94 -7.35
CA THR A 70 -15.56 -12.38 -6.87
C THR A 70 -15.53 -13.84 -6.42
N GLU A 71 -16.66 -14.39 -5.95
CA GLU A 71 -16.76 -15.78 -5.50
C GLU A 71 -16.65 -16.75 -6.67
N THR A 72 -17.32 -16.46 -7.79
CA THR A 72 -17.23 -17.29 -9.00
C THR A 72 -15.83 -17.30 -9.60
N ILE A 73 -15.14 -16.15 -9.60
CA ILE A 73 -13.75 -16.07 -10.06
C ILE A 73 -12.82 -16.84 -9.13
N LYS A 74 -13.02 -16.71 -7.81
CA LYS A 74 -12.20 -17.42 -6.82
C LYS A 74 -12.35 -18.95 -6.96
N GLN A 75 -13.56 -19.44 -7.16
CA GLN A 75 -13.83 -20.86 -7.39
C GLN A 75 -13.27 -21.37 -8.73
N ALA A 76 -13.32 -20.55 -9.78
CA ALA A 76 -12.78 -20.91 -11.09
C ALA A 76 -11.24 -20.95 -11.12
N LEU A 77 -10.57 -20.05 -10.38
CA LEU A 77 -9.11 -19.96 -10.34
C LEU A 77 -8.47 -20.88 -9.29
N PHE A 78 -9.19 -21.17 -8.20
CA PHE A 78 -8.69 -21.97 -7.08
C PHE A 78 -9.70 -23.07 -6.69
N PRO A 79 -9.98 -24.05 -7.58
CA PRO A 79 -10.97 -25.10 -7.33
C PRO A 79 -10.56 -26.06 -6.20
N GLU A 80 -9.27 -26.14 -5.91
CA GLU A 80 -8.69 -26.94 -4.82
C GLU A 80 -8.14 -25.96 -3.77
N GLU A 81 -8.97 -25.53 -2.80
CA GLU A 81 -8.45 -24.87 -1.60
C GLU A 81 -7.62 -25.88 -0.81
N GLN A 82 -6.35 -25.97 -1.20
CA GLN A 82 -5.28 -26.66 -0.51
C GLN A 82 -5.33 -26.25 0.96
N LYS A 83 -5.42 -27.26 1.84
CA LYS A 83 -5.35 -27.19 3.31
C LYS A 83 -4.66 -25.90 3.74
N SER A 84 -5.40 -25.01 4.39
CA SER A 84 -4.89 -23.72 4.87
C SER A 84 -3.68 -23.94 5.77
N VAL A 85 -2.47 -23.93 5.19
CA VAL A 85 -1.26 -23.79 5.97
C VAL A 85 -1.43 -22.46 6.67
N ASN A 86 -1.48 -22.50 8.00
CA ASN A 86 -1.87 -21.34 8.80
C ASN A 86 -0.68 -20.38 8.94
N TYR A 87 -0.17 -19.87 7.80
CA TYR A 87 0.87 -18.85 7.74
C TYR A 87 0.49 -17.61 8.55
N GLN A 88 -0.81 -17.38 8.73
CA GLN A 88 -1.34 -16.24 9.49
C GLN A 88 -1.04 -16.34 10.99
N LYS A 89 -0.96 -17.54 11.58
CA LYS A 89 -0.61 -17.69 13.00
C LYS A 89 0.84 -17.31 13.30
N ASP A 90 1.76 -17.64 12.39
CA ASP A 90 3.19 -17.38 12.58
C ASP A 90 3.56 -15.94 12.23
N MET A 91 2.76 -15.22 11.45
CA MET A 91 3.02 -13.82 11.06
C MET A 91 2.87 -12.79 12.19
N PHE A 92 2.29 -13.17 13.33
CA PHE A 92 1.97 -12.27 14.44
C PHE A 92 2.63 -12.71 15.76
N THR A 93 3.79 -13.35 15.67
CA THR A 93 4.69 -13.55 16.81
C THR A 93 5.25 -12.21 17.30
N ASP A 94 5.63 -12.14 18.57
CA ASP A 94 6.12 -10.90 19.19
C ASP A 94 7.42 -10.40 18.53
N ASP A 95 8.28 -11.33 18.10
CA ASP A 95 9.51 -11.04 17.37
C ASP A 95 9.23 -10.36 16.03
N ILE A 96 8.26 -10.88 15.26
CA ILE A 96 7.88 -10.31 13.97
C ILE A 96 7.22 -8.95 14.16
N LEU A 97 6.34 -8.79 15.16
CA LEU A 97 5.74 -7.49 15.48
C LEU A 97 6.81 -6.47 15.88
N THR A 98 7.81 -6.89 16.64
CA THR A 98 8.94 -6.05 17.02
C THR A 98 9.79 -5.67 15.80
N GLN A 99 10.04 -6.61 14.89
CA GLN A 99 10.73 -6.34 13.63
C GLN A 99 9.93 -5.36 12.75
N GLN A 100 8.61 -5.55 12.65
CA GLN A 100 7.73 -4.65 11.91
C GLN A 100 7.75 -3.24 12.50
N TYR A 101 7.69 -3.10 13.84
CA TYR A 101 7.84 -1.82 14.51
C TYR A 101 9.18 -1.14 14.17
N ARG A 102 10.29 -1.89 14.23
CA ARG A 102 11.62 -1.37 13.84
C ARG A 102 11.66 -0.90 12.40
N SER A 103 11.06 -1.65 11.47
CA SER A 103 10.99 -1.29 10.06
C SER A 103 10.18 0.00 9.85
N LEU A 104 9.00 0.11 10.45
CA LEU A 104 8.18 1.32 10.39
C LEU A 104 8.91 2.53 10.98
N LYS A 105 9.61 2.34 12.11
CA LYS A 105 10.41 3.39 12.73
C LYS A 105 11.53 3.85 11.81
N ASN A 106 12.26 2.93 11.18
CA ASN A 106 13.32 3.28 10.22
C ASN A 106 12.79 4.08 9.02
N ILE A 107 11.59 3.76 8.54
CA ILE A 107 10.92 4.50 7.45
C ILE A 107 10.56 5.90 7.92
N TYR A 108 9.93 6.02 9.10
CA TYR A 108 9.55 7.31 9.69
C TYR A 108 10.75 8.23 9.93
N GLU A 109 11.88 7.67 10.37
CA GLU A 109 13.12 8.41 10.65
C GLU A 109 13.97 8.66 9.41
N SER A 110 13.50 8.26 8.21
CA SER A 110 14.26 8.33 6.96
C SER A 110 15.67 7.75 7.08
N LYS A 111 15.85 6.69 7.89
CA LYS A 111 17.18 6.16 8.26
C LYS A 111 18.07 5.89 7.04
N TRP A 112 17.47 5.40 5.96
CA TRP A 112 18.16 4.97 4.75
C TRP A 112 18.37 6.07 3.70
N GLU A 113 17.75 7.23 3.87
CA GLU A 113 17.85 8.35 2.91
C GLU A 113 19.30 8.78 2.69
N LYS A 114 20.11 8.77 3.76
CA LYS A 114 21.53 9.12 3.70
C LYS A 114 22.38 8.09 2.94
N TYR A 115 21.99 6.81 2.99
CA TYR A 115 22.73 5.70 2.39
C TYR A 115 22.40 5.53 0.90
N TYR A 116 21.16 5.84 0.53
CA TYR A 116 20.68 5.71 -0.85
C TYR A 116 20.19 7.06 -1.35
N LYS A 117 21.13 7.99 -1.55
CA LYS A 117 20.80 9.28 -2.15
C LYS A 117 20.16 9.05 -3.51
N ILE A 118 18.99 9.65 -3.69
CA ILE A 118 18.27 9.65 -4.96
C ILE A 118 19.05 10.56 -5.91
N ASP A 119 20.00 9.96 -6.64
CA ASP A 119 20.85 10.67 -7.58
C ASP A 119 20.17 10.83 -8.94
N LYS A 120 20.71 11.73 -9.78
CA LYS A 120 20.24 12.00 -11.15
C LYS A 120 20.13 10.72 -11.99
N LYS A 121 20.96 9.71 -11.74
CA LYS A 121 20.87 8.42 -12.44
C LYS A 121 19.55 7.69 -12.19
N LEU A 122 18.96 7.84 -11.00
CA LEU A 122 17.65 7.27 -10.66
C LEU A 122 16.52 8.18 -11.14
N LEU A 123 16.63 9.50 -11.03
CA LEU A 123 15.57 10.43 -11.44
C LEU A 123 15.47 10.62 -12.96
N VAL A 124 16.59 10.46 -13.66
CA VAL A 124 16.74 10.71 -15.09
C VAL A 124 17.49 9.50 -15.69
N PRO A 125 16.82 8.36 -15.86
CA PRO A 125 17.47 7.18 -16.38
C PRO A 125 17.91 7.44 -17.83
N LYS A 126 19.13 7.04 -18.19
CA LYS A 126 19.77 7.38 -19.49
C LYS A 126 18.93 7.02 -20.72
N GLY A 127 18.09 5.99 -20.64
CA GLY A 127 17.22 5.56 -21.75
C GLY A 127 15.89 6.31 -21.83
N ASN A 128 15.41 6.89 -20.73
CA ASN A 128 14.14 7.63 -20.70
C ASN A 128 14.18 8.75 -19.63
N PRO A 129 14.76 9.91 -19.96
CA PRO A 129 14.93 11.00 -19.00
C PRO A 129 13.60 11.56 -18.47
N ASN A 130 12.50 11.39 -19.21
CA ASN A 130 11.17 11.91 -18.85
C ASN A 130 10.28 10.90 -18.12
N TYR A 131 10.77 9.69 -17.86
CA TYR A 131 9.99 8.58 -17.32
C TYR A 131 9.24 8.93 -16.03
N TYR A 132 9.95 9.44 -15.03
CA TYR A 132 9.35 9.76 -13.74
C TYR A 132 8.46 10.99 -13.79
N VAL A 133 8.79 11.99 -14.62
CA VAL A 133 7.95 13.18 -14.82
C VAL A 133 6.58 12.76 -15.38
N ARG A 134 6.56 11.87 -16.37
CA ARG A 134 5.32 11.28 -16.89
C ARG A 134 4.54 10.54 -15.82
N LEU A 135 5.19 9.62 -15.09
CA LEU A 135 4.51 8.85 -14.03
C LEU A 135 3.92 9.76 -12.95
N LEU A 136 4.65 10.79 -12.54
CA LEU A 136 4.19 11.76 -11.55
C LEU A 136 3.03 12.60 -12.09
N ASN A 137 3.09 13.06 -13.33
CA ASN A 137 2.01 13.82 -13.95
C ASN A 137 0.74 12.96 -14.13
N ASP A 138 0.90 11.70 -14.54
CA ASP A 138 -0.21 10.75 -14.70
C ASP A 138 -0.87 10.45 -13.35
N LEU A 139 -0.05 10.28 -12.31
CA LEU A 139 -0.50 10.09 -10.93
C LEU A 139 -1.21 11.33 -10.36
N GLU A 140 -0.66 12.53 -10.56
CA GLU A 140 -1.26 13.80 -10.12
C GLU A 140 -2.56 14.12 -10.83
N LYS A 141 -2.69 13.73 -12.11
CA LYS A 141 -3.89 13.94 -12.93
C LYS A 141 -4.82 12.73 -12.96
N GLY A 142 -4.60 11.74 -12.08
CA GLY A 142 -5.50 10.60 -11.90
C GLY A 142 -5.67 9.70 -13.13
N GLY A 143 -4.62 9.51 -13.93
CA GLY A 143 -4.66 8.67 -15.13
C GLY A 143 -5.22 9.37 -16.39
N GLN A 144 -5.43 10.69 -16.34
CA GLN A 144 -6.09 11.43 -17.43
C GLN A 144 -5.13 11.95 -18.50
N GLU A 145 -3.81 11.98 -18.24
CA GLU A 145 -2.82 12.31 -19.26
C GLU A 145 -2.47 11.07 -20.09
N LYS A 146 -3.34 10.76 -21.06
CA LYS A 146 -2.98 9.84 -22.13
C LYS A 146 -2.02 10.56 -23.08
N GLU A 147 -0.78 10.10 -23.14
CA GLU A 147 0.05 10.39 -24.30
C GLU A 147 -0.74 10.02 -25.56
N GLY A 148 -0.75 10.90 -26.57
CA GLY A 148 -1.33 10.55 -27.86
C GLY A 148 -0.71 9.25 -28.37
N LEU A 149 -1.48 8.45 -29.12
CA LEU A 149 -0.98 7.17 -29.66
C LEU A 149 0.33 7.32 -30.45
N PHE A 150 0.54 8.50 -31.05
CA PHE A 150 1.70 8.83 -31.87
C PHE A 150 3.02 8.98 -31.11
N PRO A 151 3.14 9.80 -30.03
CA PRO A 151 4.35 9.87 -29.22
C PRO A 151 4.71 8.52 -28.59
N ALA A 152 3.72 7.77 -28.07
CA ALA A 152 3.96 6.44 -27.52
C ALA A 152 4.52 5.45 -28.57
N PHE A 153 3.98 5.48 -29.79
CA PHE A 153 4.47 4.65 -30.90
C PHE A 153 5.89 5.05 -31.34
N LYS A 154 6.19 6.36 -31.39
CA LYS A 154 7.54 6.86 -31.69
C LYS A 154 8.55 6.38 -30.65
N THR A 155 8.23 6.45 -29.36
CA THR A 155 9.08 5.96 -28.26
C THR A 155 9.41 4.48 -28.38
N ILE A 156 8.43 3.65 -28.76
CA ILE A 156 8.63 2.20 -28.93
C ILE A 156 9.59 1.92 -30.10
N LEU A 157 9.48 2.68 -31.19
CA LEU A 157 10.29 2.50 -32.40
C LEU A 157 11.72 3.03 -32.26
N THR A 158 11.90 4.19 -31.65
CA THR A 158 13.21 4.85 -31.59
C THR A 158 14.01 4.47 -30.35
N GLY A 159 13.36 3.90 -29.32
CA GLY A 159 13.95 3.69 -27.99
C GLY A 159 14.43 4.99 -27.34
N LYS A 160 14.05 6.13 -27.92
CA LYS A 160 14.45 7.48 -27.52
C LYS A 160 13.19 8.31 -27.32
N TYR A 161 13.15 9.01 -26.20
CA TYR A 161 12.29 10.17 -26.05
C TYR A 161 12.90 11.36 -26.80
#